data_AF-R7WAL4-F1
#
_entry.id   AF-R7WAL4-F1
#
_cell.length_a   1.000
_cell.length_b   1.000
_cell.length_c   1.000
_cell.angle_alpha   90.00
_cell.angle_beta   90.00
_cell.angle_gamma   90.00
#
_symmetry.space_group_name_H-M   'P 1'
#
loop_
_entity.id
_entity.type
_entity.pdbx_description
1 polymer ?
#
loop_
_entity_poly.entity_id
_entity_poly.type
_entity_poly.pdbx_seq_one_letter_code
_entity_poly.pdbx_strand_id
1 'polypeptide(L)'
;MATEQLNVLKALDVAKTQLYHFKAVVIAGMGFFTDAYDLFCIALVTKLLGRIYYTDPALNEPGHLPANFMKRHGVHLLATTSTWFLLDVAFYSQNLFQKDIFTKIGWIPPAKTMNALEELYRIARAQALIALCGTVPGYWFTVAFIDIIGRFWIQLMGFTMMTIFMLAIAIPYDYLVKPGHHTGFVVLYGLTFFFANFGPNSTTFIVPAEIFPARLRSTCHGISAATGKAGAIIGAFGFLYASQDQKKPETGYSRGIGMRNALFVLAGTNFLGLLFSLLVPESKGKSLEELSKENVGDDGIEA
;
A
#
# COMPACT_ATOMS: atom_id res chain seq x y z
N MET A 1 -22.79 -26.65 23.92
CA MET A 1 -22.08 -25.97 22.82
C MET A 1 -22.98 -25.75 21.59
N ALA A 2 -23.48 -26.79 20.91
CA ALA A 2 -24.34 -26.60 19.74
C ALA A 2 -25.65 -25.84 20.03
N THR A 3 -26.30 -26.13 21.16
CA THR A 3 -27.56 -25.47 21.58
C THR A 3 -27.36 -24.00 21.95
N GLU A 4 -26.20 -23.63 22.49
CA GLU A 4 -25.84 -22.25 22.79
C GLU A 4 -25.57 -21.45 21.52
N GLN A 5 -24.83 -22.02 20.57
CA GLN A 5 -24.61 -21.41 19.26
C GLN A 5 -25.93 -21.23 18.50
N LEU A 6 -26.84 -22.23 18.56
CA LEU A 6 -28.16 -22.14 17.95
C LEU A 6 -29.01 -21.04 18.59
N ASN A 7 -28.90 -20.85 19.91
CA ASN A 7 -29.61 -19.79 20.63
C ASN A 7 -29.04 -18.40 20.33
N VAL A 8 -27.73 -18.26 20.18
CA VAL A 8 -27.09 -17.00 19.77
C VAL A 8 -27.49 -16.63 18.33
N LEU A 9 -27.51 -17.62 17.41
CA LEU A 9 -27.98 -17.42 16.04
C LEU A 9 -29.46 -17.03 15.99
N LYS A 10 -30.32 -17.70 16.77
CA LYS A 10 -31.73 -17.32 16.92
C LYS A 10 -31.90 -15.91 17.51
N ALA A 11 -31.06 -15.53 18.48
CA ALA A 11 -31.07 -14.20 19.05
C ALA A 11 -30.63 -13.13 18.03
N LEU A 12 -29.70 -13.49 17.13
CA LEU A 12 -29.27 -12.64 16.02
C LEU A 12 -30.38 -12.48 14.96
N ASP A 13 -31.05 -13.58 14.58
CA ASP A 13 -32.12 -13.61 13.58
C ASP A 13 -33.38 -12.84 14.03
N VAL A 14 -33.63 -12.80 15.34
CA VAL A 14 -34.79 -12.11 15.94
C VAL A 14 -34.42 -10.70 16.46
N ALA A 15 -33.14 -10.31 16.37
CA ALA A 15 -32.70 -9.00 16.82
C ALA A 15 -33.34 -7.89 15.96
N LYS A 16 -34.14 -7.03 16.61
CA LYS A 16 -34.73 -5.85 15.96
C LYS A 16 -33.65 -4.89 15.49
N THR A 17 -33.95 -4.07 14.49
CA THR A 17 -33.06 -3.04 13.98
C THR A 17 -32.61 -2.08 15.10
N GLN A 18 -31.33 -2.12 15.44
CA GLN A 18 -30.71 -1.25 16.44
C GLN A 18 -29.94 -0.10 15.78
N LEU A 19 -29.59 0.91 16.57
CA LEU A 19 -28.79 2.07 16.12
C LEU A 19 -27.44 1.66 15.50
N TYR A 20 -26.90 0.51 15.92
CA TYR A 20 -25.70 -0.10 15.34
C TYR A 20 -25.91 -0.52 13.87
N HIS A 21 -27.08 -1.06 13.52
CA HIS A 21 -27.41 -1.40 12.12
C HIS A 21 -27.50 -0.15 11.26
N PHE A 22 -28.01 0.97 11.79
CA PHE A 22 -28.00 2.24 11.07
C PHE A 22 -26.58 2.75 10.82
N LYS A 23 -25.69 2.68 11.83
CA LYS A 23 -24.26 2.99 11.64
C LYS A 23 -23.60 2.07 10.62
N ALA A 24 -23.90 0.77 10.64
CA ALA A 24 -23.40 -0.18 9.66
C ALA A 24 -23.88 0.14 8.23
N VAL A 25 -25.14 0.55 8.06
CA VAL A 25 -25.69 1.01 6.78
C VAL A 25 -24.99 2.27 6.29
N VAL A 26 -24.71 3.25 7.17
CA VAL A 26 -23.97 4.46 6.79
C VAL A 26 -22.53 4.11 6.39
N ILE A 27 -21.85 3.24 7.13
CA ILE A 27 -20.47 2.82 6.83
C ILE A 27 -20.40 2.05 5.50
N ALA A 28 -21.30 1.09 5.28
CA ALA A 28 -21.40 0.36 4.01
C ALA A 28 -21.81 1.27 2.84
N GLY A 29 -22.72 2.21 3.11
CA GLY A 29 -23.19 3.21 2.15
C GLY A 29 -22.11 4.19 1.71
N MET A 30 -21.18 4.57 2.60
CA MET A 30 -20.02 5.38 2.21
C MET A 30 -19.12 4.64 1.21
N GLY A 31 -18.91 3.33 1.40
CA GLY A 31 -18.16 2.50 0.45
C GLY A 31 -18.82 2.42 -0.93
N PHE A 32 -20.14 2.18 -0.96
CA PHE A 32 -20.92 2.18 -2.21
C PHE A 32 -20.95 3.56 -2.86
N PHE A 33 -20.98 4.65 -2.08
CA PHE A 33 -20.94 6.01 -2.59
C PHE A 33 -19.61 6.32 -3.29
N THR A 34 -18.48 5.90 -2.72
CA THR A 34 -17.17 6.02 -3.39
C THR A 34 -17.10 5.19 -4.67
N ASP A 35 -17.66 3.98 -4.67
CA ASP A 35 -17.68 3.11 -5.87
C ASP A 35 -18.59 3.69 -6.98
N ALA A 36 -19.72 4.28 -6.58
CA ALA A 36 -20.63 4.98 -7.49
C ALA A 36 -20.00 6.27 -8.04
N TYR A 37 -19.24 7.01 -7.23
CA TYR A 37 -18.49 8.17 -7.69
C TYR A 37 -17.50 7.77 -8.81
N ASP A 38 -16.79 6.67 -8.63
CA ASP A 38 -15.86 6.16 -9.63
C ASP A 38 -16.60 5.72 -10.92
N LEU A 39 -17.73 5.01 -10.81
CA LEU A 39 -18.46 4.54 -11.98
C LEU A 39 -19.18 5.65 -12.76
N PHE A 40 -19.79 6.62 -12.07
CA PHE A 40 -20.65 7.62 -12.70
C PHE A 40 -19.96 8.96 -12.95
N CYS A 41 -19.12 9.43 -12.04
CA CYS A 41 -18.44 10.71 -12.21
C CYS A 41 -17.22 10.58 -13.13
N ILE A 42 -16.39 9.54 -12.98
CA ILE A 42 -15.20 9.37 -13.84
C ILE A 42 -15.62 9.15 -15.30
N ALA A 43 -16.68 8.38 -15.57
CA ALA A 43 -17.14 8.16 -16.94
C ALA A 43 -17.59 9.47 -17.64
N LEU A 44 -18.29 10.34 -16.92
CA LEU A 44 -18.72 11.65 -17.42
C LEU A 44 -17.53 12.60 -17.61
N VAL A 45 -16.64 12.68 -16.62
CA VAL A 45 -15.44 13.51 -16.68
C VAL A 45 -14.49 13.04 -17.79
N THR A 46 -14.34 11.74 -17.99
CA THR A 46 -13.51 11.17 -19.06
C THR A 46 -14.04 11.53 -20.44
N LYS A 47 -15.36 11.51 -20.66
CA LYS A 47 -15.96 11.99 -21.93
C LYS A 47 -15.73 13.49 -22.16
N LEU A 48 -15.83 14.30 -21.09
CA LEU A 48 -15.57 15.73 -21.16
C LEU A 48 -14.09 16.02 -21.47
N LEU A 49 -13.17 15.35 -20.77
CA LEU A 49 -11.73 15.47 -21.00
C LEU A 49 -11.35 14.99 -22.41
N GLY A 50 -11.96 13.91 -22.89
CA GLY A 50 -11.84 13.45 -24.28
C GLY A 50 -12.19 14.53 -25.31
N ARG A 51 -13.29 15.28 -25.06
CA ARG A 51 -13.71 16.39 -25.91
C ARG A 51 -12.81 17.62 -25.83
N ILE A 52 -12.35 17.98 -24.64
CA ILE A 52 -11.57 19.20 -24.43
C ILE A 52 -10.11 19.02 -24.86
N TYR A 53 -9.51 17.85 -24.61
CA TYR A 53 -8.08 17.66 -24.75
C TYR A 53 -7.66 16.70 -25.88
N TYR A 54 -8.56 15.86 -26.39
CA TYR A 54 -8.22 14.79 -27.34
C TYR A 54 -9.06 14.80 -28.62
N THR A 55 -9.91 15.81 -28.83
CA THR A 55 -10.72 15.92 -30.05
C THR A 55 -10.07 16.89 -31.01
N ASP A 56 -9.53 16.35 -32.10
CA ASP A 56 -9.23 17.12 -33.30
C ASP A 56 -10.49 17.14 -34.16
N PRO A 57 -11.16 18.29 -34.37
CA PRO A 57 -12.39 18.36 -35.17
C PRO A 57 -12.18 17.95 -36.65
N ALA A 58 -10.94 17.75 -37.12
CA ALA A 58 -10.63 17.26 -38.47
C ALA A 58 -10.53 15.73 -38.59
N LEU A 59 -10.42 14.97 -37.49
CA LEU A 59 -10.20 13.51 -37.52
C LEU A 59 -11.34 12.75 -36.81
N ASN A 60 -11.94 11.78 -37.51
CA ASN A 60 -13.04 10.94 -37.00
C ASN A 60 -12.57 9.77 -36.10
N GLU A 61 -11.32 9.80 -35.63
CA GLU A 61 -10.73 8.74 -34.81
C GLU A 61 -10.62 9.18 -33.33
N PRO A 62 -10.85 8.28 -32.36
CA PRO A 62 -10.67 8.61 -30.95
C PRO A 62 -9.19 8.99 -30.69
N GLY A 63 -8.95 10.12 -30.02
CA GLY A 63 -7.61 10.62 -29.77
C GLY A 63 -6.71 9.58 -29.10
N HIS A 64 -5.61 9.24 -29.77
CA HIS A 64 -4.59 8.35 -29.24
C HIS A 64 -3.63 9.11 -28.32
N LEU A 65 -3.04 8.42 -27.34
CA LEU A 65 -1.92 8.96 -26.58
C LEU A 65 -0.81 9.37 -27.58
N PRO A 66 -0.30 10.61 -27.54
CA PRO A 66 0.71 11.04 -28.49
C PRO A 66 1.94 10.13 -28.38
N ALA A 67 2.51 9.69 -29.51
CA ALA A 67 3.66 8.77 -29.55
C ALA A 67 4.87 9.27 -28.73
N ASN A 68 4.95 10.59 -28.52
CA ASN A 68 5.97 11.26 -27.71
C ASN A 68 5.77 11.09 -26.19
N PHE A 69 4.59 10.65 -25.73
CA PHE A 69 4.30 10.42 -24.31
C PHE A 69 5.19 9.33 -23.71
N MET A 70 5.30 8.17 -24.37
CA MET A 70 6.11 7.06 -23.87
C MET A 70 7.60 7.45 -23.82
N LYS A 71 8.09 8.22 -24.80
CA LYS A 71 9.47 8.70 -24.83
C LYS A 71 9.78 9.73 -23.73
N ARG A 72 8.82 10.60 -23.37
CA ARG A 72 9.01 11.67 -22.37
C ARG A 72 8.67 11.26 -20.93
N HIS A 73 7.63 10.46 -20.74
CA HIS A 73 7.07 10.12 -19.43
C HIS A 73 7.11 8.62 -19.10
N GLY A 74 7.56 7.76 -20.02
CA GLY A 74 7.62 6.31 -19.79
C GLY A 74 8.51 5.92 -18.61
N VAL A 75 9.65 6.60 -18.43
CA VAL A 75 10.53 6.39 -17.26
C VAL A 75 9.85 6.81 -15.97
N HIS A 76 9.15 7.94 -15.96
CA HIS A 76 8.41 8.42 -14.79
C HIS A 76 7.27 7.45 -14.44
N LEU A 77 6.55 6.94 -15.44
CA LEU A 77 5.49 5.96 -15.26
C LEU A 77 6.04 4.62 -14.75
N LEU A 78 7.17 4.16 -15.29
CA LEU A 78 7.85 2.97 -14.78
C LEU A 78 8.28 3.17 -13.32
N ALA A 79 8.83 4.34 -12.98
CA ALA A 79 9.26 4.65 -11.63
C ALA A 79 8.08 4.65 -10.64
N THR A 80 6.98 5.33 -10.96
CA THR A 80 5.80 5.42 -10.09
C THR A 80 5.06 4.09 -9.95
N THR A 81 4.92 3.34 -11.04
CA THR A 81 4.27 2.03 -11.01
C THR A 81 5.09 1.00 -10.23
N SER A 82 6.39 0.92 -10.50
CA SER A 82 7.27 -0.05 -9.83
C SER A 82 7.41 0.25 -8.34
N THR A 83 7.59 1.52 -7.95
CA THR A 83 7.74 1.87 -6.53
C THR A 83 6.46 1.64 -5.74
N TRP A 84 5.29 1.97 -6.30
CA TRP A 84 4.01 1.69 -5.65
C TRP A 84 3.72 0.18 -5.59
N PHE A 85 3.97 -0.56 -6.67
CA PHE A 85 3.84 -2.02 -6.67
C PHE A 85 4.69 -2.67 -5.58
N LEU A 86 5.99 -2.35 -5.51
CA LEU A 86 6.93 -2.95 -4.56
C LEU A 86 6.60 -2.58 -3.12
N LEU A 87 6.19 -1.32 -2.90
CA LEU A 87 5.68 -0.90 -1.61
C LEU A 87 4.45 -1.72 -1.20
N ASP A 88 3.43 -1.81 -2.05
CA ASP A 88 2.17 -2.48 -1.69
C ASP A 88 2.39 -3.97 -1.43
N VAL A 89 3.31 -4.63 -2.14
CA VAL A 89 3.74 -5.99 -1.80
C VAL A 89 4.21 -6.04 -0.35
N ALA A 90 5.19 -5.21 0.04
CA ALA A 90 5.74 -5.27 1.39
C ALA A 90 4.74 -4.81 2.47
N PHE A 91 4.09 -3.67 2.25
CA PHE A 91 3.21 -3.02 3.21
C PHE A 91 1.96 -3.84 3.52
N TYR A 92 1.31 -4.41 2.49
CA TYR A 92 0.14 -5.25 2.70
C TYR A 92 0.51 -6.63 3.24
N SER A 93 1.62 -7.26 2.79
CA SER A 93 2.10 -8.51 3.41
C SER A 93 2.31 -8.34 4.91
N GLN A 94 2.94 -7.23 5.33
CA GLN A 94 3.15 -6.95 6.74
C GLN A 94 1.82 -6.73 7.48
N ASN A 95 0.94 -5.84 6.98
CA ASN A 95 -0.34 -5.56 7.64
C ASN A 95 -1.25 -6.79 7.77
N LEU A 96 -1.42 -7.56 6.69
CA LEU A 96 -2.35 -8.69 6.65
C LEU A 96 -1.89 -9.85 7.54
N PHE A 97 -0.59 -10.14 7.54
CA PHE A 97 -0.02 -11.28 8.29
C PHE A 97 0.60 -10.85 9.62
N GLN A 98 0.28 -9.64 10.09
CA GLN A 98 0.76 -9.11 11.35
C GLN A 98 0.39 -10.01 12.53
N LYS A 99 -0.84 -10.57 12.54
CA LYS A 99 -1.28 -11.56 13.53
C LYS A 99 -0.38 -12.79 13.54
N ASP A 100 -0.10 -13.36 12.37
CA ASP A 100 0.66 -14.61 12.25
C ASP A 100 2.11 -14.39 12.66
N ILE A 101 2.68 -13.24 12.29
CA ILE A 101 3.99 -12.79 12.76
C ILE A 101 3.98 -12.70 14.30
N PHE A 102 3.02 -11.99 14.89
CA PHE A 102 2.94 -11.80 16.35
C PHE A 102 2.71 -13.10 17.13
N THR A 103 2.00 -14.04 16.53
CA THR A 103 1.80 -15.37 17.10
C THR A 103 3.08 -16.20 17.03
N LYS A 104 3.79 -16.16 15.88
CA LYS A 104 5.07 -16.89 15.71
C LYS A 104 6.18 -16.38 16.61
N ILE A 105 6.24 -15.07 16.89
CA ILE A 105 7.23 -14.50 17.83
C ILE A 105 6.83 -14.68 19.31
N GLY A 106 5.65 -15.25 19.59
CA GLY A 106 5.16 -15.48 20.94
C GLY A 106 4.67 -14.22 21.68
N TRP A 107 4.38 -13.14 20.96
CA TRP A 107 3.79 -11.92 21.57
C TRP A 107 2.28 -12.08 21.80
N ILE A 108 1.60 -12.73 20.87
CA ILE A 108 0.18 -13.13 21.01
C ILE A 108 0.13 -14.65 21.14
N PRO A 109 -0.60 -15.22 22.11
CA PRO A 109 -0.73 -16.67 22.22
C PRO A 109 -1.43 -17.29 20.99
N PRO A 110 -1.28 -18.59 20.73
CA PRO A 110 -1.95 -19.24 19.62
C PRO A 110 -3.48 -19.21 19.76
N ALA A 111 -4.20 -19.04 18.65
CA ALA A 111 -5.67 -18.98 18.62
C ALA A 111 -6.35 -20.14 19.37
N LYS A 112 -5.80 -21.35 19.29
CA LYS A 112 -6.30 -22.56 19.98
C LYS A 112 -6.34 -22.46 21.51
N THR A 113 -5.65 -21.47 22.09
CA THR A 113 -5.54 -21.29 23.54
C THR A 113 -6.54 -20.27 24.11
N MET A 114 -7.34 -19.62 23.26
CA MET A 114 -8.25 -18.55 23.67
C MET A 114 -9.58 -18.60 22.92
N ASN A 115 -10.58 -17.86 23.41
CA ASN A 115 -11.84 -17.70 22.71
C ASN A 115 -11.74 -16.61 21.61
N ALA A 116 -12.67 -16.60 20.67
CA ALA A 116 -12.64 -15.70 19.51
C ALA A 116 -12.67 -14.20 19.87
N LEU A 117 -13.37 -13.82 20.94
CA LEU A 117 -13.47 -12.41 21.36
C LEU A 117 -12.16 -11.93 22.00
N GLU A 118 -11.53 -12.78 22.80
CA GLU A 118 -10.23 -12.53 23.41
C GLU A 118 -9.12 -12.46 22.33
N GLU A 119 -9.17 -13.35 21.34
CA GLU A 119 -8.27 -13.32 20.19
C GLU A 119 -8.39 -12.00 19.43
N LEU A 120 -9.60 -11.60 19.06
CA LEU A 120 -9.87 -10.34 18.37
C LEU A 120 -9.38 -9.14 19.17
N TYR A 121 -9.67 -9.10 20.48
CA TYR A 121 -9.25 -8.01 21.35
C TYR A 121 -7.72 -7.88 21.44
N ARG A 122 -7.00 -8.99 21.55
CA ARG A 122 -5.52 -8.98 21.61
C ARG A 122 -4.88 -8.55 20.30
N ILE A 123 -5.39 -9.03 19.16
CA ILE A 123 -4.93 -8.62 17.84
C ILE A 123 -5.19 -7.13 17.63
N ALA A 124 -6.42 -6.67 17.91
CA ALA A 124 -6.81 -5.28 17.77
C ALA A 124 -5.93 -4.36 18.65
N ARG A 125 -5.65 -4.74 19.89
CA ARG A 125 -4.75 -3.98 20.79
C ARG A 125 -3.33 -3.89 20.23
N ALA A 126 -2.79 -4.99 19.71
CA ALA A 126 -1.45 -5.03 19.12
C ALA A 126 -1.35 -4.18 17.85
N GLN A 127 -2.35 -4.28 16.96
CA GLN A 127 -2.44 -3.46 15.75
C GLN A 127 -2.62 -1.97 16.09
N ALA A 128 -3.48 -1.64 17.05
CA ALA A 128 -3.69 -0.27 17.52
C ALA A 128 -2.40 0.34 18.08
N LEU A 129 -1.60 -0.43 18.82
CA LEU A 129 -0.31 0.03 19.33
C LEU A 129 0.66 0.36 18.19
N ILE A 130 0.79 -0.54 17.21
CA ILE A 130 1.66 -0.30 16.03
C ILE A 130 1.16 0.88 15.21
N ALA A 131 -0.16 1.04 15.06
CA ALA A 131 -0.74 2.17 14.34
C ALA A 131 -0.48 3.49 15.07
N LEU A 132 -0.67 3.54 16.39
CA LEU A 132 -0.49 4.74 17.20
C LEU A 132 0.97 5.17 17.32
N CYS A 133 1.90 4.21 17.41
CA CYS A 133 3.32 4.50 17.59
C CYS A 133 4.13 4.54 16.29
N GLY A 134 3.67 3.85 15.24
CA GLY A 134 4.36 3.77 13.94
C GLY A 134 3.62 4.54 12.85
N THR A 135 2.46 4.03 12.45
CA THR A 135 1.74 4.51 11.25
C THR A 135 1.32 5.98 11.36
N VAL A 136 0.59 6.36 12.41
CA VAL A 136 0.03 7.72 12.57
C VAL A 136 1.13 8.77 12.69
N PRO A 137 2.15 8.61 13.55
CA PRO A 137 3.27 9.55 13.62
C PRO A 137 4.01 9.65 12.29
N GLY A 138 4.20 8.54 11.57
CA GLY A 138 4.86 8.55 10.26
C GLY A 138 4.17 9.46 9.24
N TYR A 139 2.84 9.44 9.18
CA TYR A 139 2.08 10.36 8.32
C TYR A 139 2.27 11.82 8.70
N TRP A 140 2.19 12.14 10.00
CA TRP A 140 2.37 13.52 10.46
C TRP A 140 3.79 14.04 10.22
N PHE A 141 4.79 13.16 10.29
CA PHE A 141 6.16 13.49 9.89
C PHE A 141 6.24 13.77 8.38
N THR A 142 5.60 12.96 7.54
CA THR A 142 5.53 13.30 6.11
C THR A 142 4.90 14.67 5.91
N VAL A 143 3.74 14.94 6.51
CA VAL A 143 3.06 16.24 6.38
C VAL A 143 3.98 17.40 6.80
N ALA A 144 4.70 17.26 7.92
CA ALA A 144 5.58 18.30 8.42
C ALA A 144 6.82 18.53 7.53
N PHE A 145 7.35 17.49 6.90
CA PHE A 145 8.65 17.53 6.23
C PHE A 145 8.59 17.46 4.70
N ILE A 146 7.44 17.16 4.08
CA ILE A 146 7.35 16.91 2.64
C ILE A 146 7.74 18.12 1.78
N ASP A 147 7.41 19.33 2.23
CA ASP A 147 7.79 20.56 1.54
C ASP A 147 9.18 21.07 1.95
N ILE A 148 9.76 20.53 3.03
CA ILE A 148 11.10 20.89 3.52
C ILE A 148 12.17 19.99 2.93
N ILE A 149 11.98 18.67 2.95
CA ILE A 149 12.95 17.68 2.51
C ILE A 149 12.77 17.38 1.01
N GLY A 150 11.53 17.28 0.55
CA GLY A 150 11.20 16.88 -0.82
C GLY A 150 10.76 15.42 -0.93
N ARG A 151 10.03 15.11 -2.00
CA ARG A 151 9.33 13.81 -2.16
C ARG A 151 10.33 12.71 -2.46
N PHE A 152 11.33 12.99 -3.30
CA PHE A 152 12.35 12.03 -3.70
C PHE A 152 13.17 11.56 -2.49
N TRP A 153 13.64 12.50 -1.68
CA TRP A 153 14.48 12.21 -0.52
C TRP A 153 13.71 11.47 0.59
N ILE A 154 12.45 11.84 0.84
CA ILE A 154 11.59 11.10 1.79
C ILE A 154 11.35 9.67 1.29
N GLN A 155 11.08 9.49 0.00
CA GLN A 155 10.87 8.16 -0.58
C GLN A 155 12.12 7.28 -0.46
N LEU A 156 13.29 7.83 -0.79
CA LEU A 156 14.58 7.14 -0.72
C LEU A 156 14.92 6.73 0.72
N MET A 157 14.77 7.66 1.67
CA MET A 157 14.96 7.39 3.10
C MET A 157 14.00 6.31 3.59
N GLY A 158 12.72 6.40 3.26
CA GLY A 158 11.71 5.45 3.71
C GLY A 158 12.01 4.03 3.24
N PHE A 159 12.25 3.81 1.94
CA PHE A 159 12.64 2.48 1.45
C PHE A 159 13.96 1.99 2.06
N THR A 160 14.95 2.86 2.24
CA THR A 160 16.23 2.50 2.88
C THR A 160 16.02 2.00 4.30
N MET A 161 15.27 2.76 5.11
CA MET A 161 14.98 2.39 6.49
C MET A 161 14.13 1.13 6.59
N MET A 162 13.11 0.99 5.72
CA MET A 162 12.32 -0.23 5.64
C MET A 162 13.19 -1.46 5.32
N THR A 163 14.14 -1.35 4.39
CA THR A 163 15.10 -2.44 4.10
C THR A 163 15.96 -2.74 5.32
N ILE A 164 16.54 -1.73 5.97
CA ILE A 164 17.41 -1.91 7.14
C ILE A 164 16.65 -2.60 8.27
N PHE A 165 15.44 -2.16 8.60
CA PHE A 165 14.67 -2.76 9.69
C PHE A 165 14.16 -4.16 9.35
N MET A 166 13.77 -4.42 8.10
CA MET A 166 13.43 -5.79 7.68
C MET A 166 14.63 -6.73 7.77
N LEU A 167 15.83 -6.30 7.39
CA LEU A 167 17.06 -7.08 7.59
C LEU A 167 17.41 -7.25 9.07
N ALA A 168 17.26 -6.19 9.88
CA ALA A 168 17.50 -6.23 11.32
C ALA A 168 16.55 -7.18 12.06
N ILE A 169 15.37 -7.46 11.49
CA ILE A 169 14.46 -8.48 12.00
C ILE A 169 14.79 -9.87 11.43
N ALA A 170 15.08 -9.98 10.13
CA ALA A 170 15.27 -11.25 9.44
C ALA A 170 16.59 -11.96 9.79
N ILE A 171 17.68 -11.21 10.00
CA ILE A 171 19.00 -11.75 10.30
C ILE A 171 19.02 -12.41 11.69
N PRO A 172 18.75 -11.71 12.80
CA PRO A 172 18.68 -12.28 14.14
C PRO A 172 17.28 -12.86 14.47
N TYR A 173 16.51 -13.29 13.47
CA TYR A 173 15.13 -13.76 13.66
C TYR A 173 15.02 -14.84 14.76
N ASP A 174 15.90 -15.85 14.72
CA ASP A 174 15.88 -16.95 15.70
C ASP A 174 16.23 -16.50 17.13
N TYR A 175 16.91 -15.36 17.28
CA TYR A 175 17.17 -14.74 18.58
C TYR A 175 15.97 -13.91 19.05
N LEU A 176 15.40 -13.09 18.17
CA LEU A 176 14.26 -12.21 18.47
C LEU A 176 12.97 -12.97 18.79
N VAL A 177 12.81 -14.19 18.26
CA VAL A 177 11.68 -15.08 18.54
C VAL A 177 11.79 -15.78 19.90
N LYS A 178 12.97 -15.79 20.54
CA LYS A 178 13.12 -16.43 21.86
C LYS A 178 12.36 -15.66 22.95
N PRO A 179 11.85 -16.36 23.99
CA PRO A 179 11.23 -15.72 25.14
C PRO A 179 12.15 -14.64 25.74
N GLY A 180 11.59 -13.45 25.99
CA GLY A 180 12.32 -12.30 26.55
C GLY A 180 12.83 -11.29 25.52
N HIS A 181 12.87 -11.61 24.22
CA HIS A 181 13.42 -10.71 23.18
C HIS A 181 12.38 -10.18 22.17
N HIS A 182 11.11 -10.57 22.31
CA HIS A 182 10.04 -10.16 21.38
C HIS A 182 9.81 -8.64 21.32
N THR A 183 10.15 -7.88 22.37
CA THR A 183 10.01 -6.41 22.36
C THR A 183 10.89 -5.78 21.29
N GLY A 184 12.11 -6.29 21.08
CA GLY A 184 13.00 -5.81 20.01
C GLY A 184 12.38 -6.02 18.63
N PHE A 185 11.75 -7.16 18.40
CA PHE A 185 11.02 -7.45 17.16
C PHE A 185 9.89 -6.43 16.95
N VAL A 186 9.04 -6.23 17.95
CA VAL A 186 7.87 -5.33 17.85
C VAL A 186 8.30 -3.88 17.59
N VAL A 187 9.38 -3.41 18.23
CA VAL A 187 9.93 -2.06 18.01
C VAL A 187 10.45 -1.90 16.57
N LEU A 188 11.30 -2.82 16.10
CA LEU A 188 11.83 -2.76 14.73
C LEU A 188 10.71 -2.87 13.68
N TYR A 189 9.70 -3.68 13.97
CA TYR A 189 8.54 -3.85 13.10
C TYR A 189 7.67 -2.60 13.05
N GLY A 190 7.44 -1.96 14.22
CA GLY A 190 6.76 -0.67 14.32
C GLY A 190 7.52 0.46 13.61
N LEU A 191 8.87 0.49 13.73
CA LEU A 191 9.72 1.43 13.00
C LEU A 191 9.62 1.21 11.49
N THR A 192 9.47 -0.03 11.02
CA THR A 192 9.24 -0.28 9.60
C THR A 192 7.96 0.40 9.13
N PHE A 193 6.87 0.31 9.91
CA PHE A 193 5.64 1.04 9.58
C PHE A 193 5.80 2.55 9.69
N PHE A 194 6.52 3.05 10.68
CA PHE A 194 6.82 4.48 10.78
C PHE A 194 7.48 5.00 9.51
N PHE A 195 8.57 4.37 9.05
CA PHE A 195 9.30 4.79 7.84
C PHE A 195 8.63 4.42 6.53
N ALA A 196 7.70 3.45 6.52
CA ALA A 196 6.83 3.24 5.39
C ALA A 196 5.91 4.45 5.18
N ASN A 197 5.32 4.99 6.26
CA ASN A 197 4.41 6.14 6.21
C ASN A 197 5.15 7.47 6.13
N PHE A 198 6.26 7.63 6.86
CA PHE A 198 7.26 8.68 6.67
C PHE A 198 8.22 8.32 5.52
N GLY A 199 7.67 8.16 4.33
CA GLY A 199 8.38 7.54 3.24
C GLY A 199 7.47 7.13 2.09
N PRO A 200 7.73 5.96 1.48
CA PRO A 200 7.13 5.58 0.22
C PRO A 200 5.60 5.52 0.24
N ASN A 201 4.95 5.14 1.34
CA ASN A 201 3.48 5.06 1.37
C ASN A 201 2.80 6.41 1.18
N SER A 202 3.40 7.50 1.61
CA SER A 202 2.85 8.81 1.32
C SER A 202 3.33 9.31 -0.05
N THR A 203 4.60 9.13 -0.38
CA THR A 203 5.19 9.71 -1.59
C THR A 203 4.73 9.00 -2.87
N THR A 204 4.49 7.69 -2.87
CA THR A 204 4.00 6.97 -4.06
C THR A 204 2.58 7.39 -4.45
N PHE A 205 1.77 7.90 -3.51
CA PHE A 205 0.48 8.51 -3.82
C PHE A 205 0.63 9.93 -4.35
N ILE A 206 1.56 10.71 -3.79
CA ILE A 206 1.73 12.14 -4.10
C ILE A 206 2.45 12.34 -5.44
N VAL A 207 3.57 11.64 -5.65
CA VAL A 207 4.47 11.82 -6.80
C VAL A 207 3.72 11.70 -8.15
N PRO A 208 2.90 10.67 -8.43
CA PRO A 208 2.19 10.60 -9.72
C PRO A 208 1.21 11.77 -9.92
N ALA A 209 0.64 12.30 -8.84
CA ALA A 209 -0.25 13.46 -8.95
C ALA A 209 0.51 14.75 -9.29
N GLU A 210 1.77 14.85 -8.90
CA GLU A 210 2.60 16.05 -9.11
C GLU A 210 3.42 16.03 -10.41
N ILE A 211 3.89 14.86 -10.85
CA ILE A 211 4.86 14.78 -11.97
C ILE A 211 4.20 14.66 -13.35
N PHE A 212 2.94 14.22 -13.42
CA PHE A 212 2.25 14.00 -14.69
C PHE A 212 1.46 15.24 -15.13
N PRO A 213 1.45 15.55 -16.44
CA PRO A 213 0.68 16.67 -17.00
C PRO A 213 -0.79 16.56 -16.65
N ALA A 214 -1.47 17.69 -16.43
CA ALA A 214 -2.86 17.73 -15.97
C ALA A 214 -3.81 16.88 -16.85
N ARG A 215 -3.59 16.91 -18.17
CA ARG A 215 -4.33 16.13 -19.18
C ARG A 215 -4.21 14.60 -19.06
N LEU A 216 -3.13 14.10 -18.46
CA LEU A 216 -2.84 12.65 -18.35
C LEU A 216 -2.68 12.17 -16.92
N ARG A 217 -2.76 13.09 -15.95
CA ARG A 217 -2.53 12.83 -14.54
C ARG A 217 -3.42 11.72 -14.01
N SER A 218 -4.73 11.79 -14.26
CA SER A 218 -5.68 10.78 -13.80
C SER A 218 -5.37 9.39 -14.37
N THR A 219 -5.06 9.30 -15.66
CA THR A 219 -4.70 8.03 -16.31
C THR A 219 -3.40 7.45 -15.75
N CYS A 220 -2.34 8.25 -15.62
CA CYS A 220 -1.04 7.79 -15.13
C CYS A 220 -1.06 7.45 -13.64
N HIS A 221 -1.77 8.25 -12.85
CA HIS A 221 -2.04 7.98 -11.44
C HIS A 221 -2.87 6.70 -11.30
N GLY A 222 -3.92 6.53 -12.11
CA GLY A 222 -4.76 5.34 -12.13
C GLY A 222 -3.97 4.06 -12.48
N ILE A 223 -3.10 4.11 -13.49
CA ILE A 223 -2.20 3.00 -13.83
C ILE A 223 -1.26 2.70 -12.65
N SER A 224 -0.65 3.71 -12.05
CA SER A 224 0.24 3.54 -10.89
C SER A 224 -0.49 2.93 -9.70
N ALA A 225 -1.70 3.41 -9.40
CA ALA A 225 -2.56 2.88 -8.33
C ALA A 225 -2.98 1.43 -8.60
N ALA A 226 -3.37 1.11 -9.85
CA ALA A 226 -3.72 -0.25 -10.24
C ALA A 226 -2.54 -1.22 -10.07
N THR A 227 -1.32 -0.79 -10.42
CA THR A 227 -0.11 -1.59 -10.16
C THR A 227 0.17 -1.76 -8.67
N GLY A 228 -0.06 -0.72 -7.85
CA GLY A 228 -0.03 -0.85 -6.38
C GLY A 228 -0.97 -1.96 -5.90
N LYS A 229 -2.23 -1.94 -6.34
CA LYS A 229 -3.21 -2.98 -5.96
C LYS A 229 -2.83 -4.38 -6.45
N ALA A 230 -2.24 -4.51 -7.63
CA ALA A 230 -1.66 -5.79 -8.07
C ALA A 230 -0.53 -6.25 -7.13
N GLY A 231 0.32 -5.33 -6.68
CA GLY A 231 1.32 -5.57 -5.64
C GLY A 231 0.71 -6.04 -4.32
N ALA A 232 -0.36 -5.40 -3.86
CA ALA A 232 -1.07 -5.80 -2.64
C ALA A 232 -1.65 -7.22 -2.73
N ILE A 233 -2.21 -7.60 -3.89
CA ILE A 233 -2.71 -8.96 -4.15
C ILE A 233 -1.56 -9.97 -4.09
N ILE A 234 -0.45 -9.69 -4.77
CA ILE A 234 0.74 -10.56 -4.75
C ILE A 234 1.33 -10.65 -3.34
N GLY A 235 1.36 -9.55 -2.59
CA GLY A 235 1.79 -9.52 -1.20
C GLY A 235 0.88 -10.34 -0.29
N ALA A 236 -0.43 -10.23 -0.47
CA ALA A 236 -1.43 -10.97 0.30
C ALA A 236 -1.30 -12.48 0.07
N PHE A 237 -1.39 -12.94 -1.18
CA PHE A 237 -1.33 -14.38 -1.45
C PHE A 237 0.10 -14.91 -1.39
N GLY A 238 1.05 -14.23 -2.03
CA GLY A 238 2.44 -14.66 -2.12
C GLY A 238 3.11 -14.80 -0.75
N PHE A 239 2.95 -13.82 0.14
CA PHE A 239 3.54 -13.92 1.48
C PHE A 239 2.84 -14.99 2.33
N LEU A 240 1.53 -15.17 2.21
CA LEU A 240 0.80 -16.23 2.93
C LEU A 240 1.36 -17.61 2.61
N TYR A 241 1.53 -17.93 1.33
CA TYR A 241 2.11 -19.21 0.90
C TYR A 241 3.61 -19.29 1.21
N ALA A 242 4.36 -18.22 1.01
CA ALA A 242 5.80 -18.20 1.27
C ALA A 242 6.14 -18.36 2.76
N SER A 243 5.39 -17.72 3.66
CA SER A 243 5.68 -17.72 5.09
C SER A 243 5.29 -19.02 5.82
N GLN A 244 4.64 -19.97 5.12
CA GLN A 244 4.31 -21.29 5.65
C GLN A 244 5.55 -22.04 6.12
N ASP A 245 5.39 -22.85 7.15
CA ASP A 245 6.47 -23.65 7.70
C ASP A 245 6.93 -24.74 6.70
N GLN A 246 8.24 -24.95 6.61
CA GLN A 246 8.83 -25.93 5.69
C GLN A 246 8.47 -27.37 6.05
N LYS A 247 8.28 -27.65 7.35
CA LYS A 247 8.06 -29.01 7.88
C LYS A 247 6.62 -29.24 8.30
N LYS A 248 5.94 -28.22 8.84
CA LYS A 248 4.56 -28.33 9.36
C LYS A 248 3.68 -27.16 8.86
N PRO A 249 3.34 -27.12 7.56
CA PRO A 249 2.42 -26.10 7.05
C PRO A 249 1.05 -26.21 7.71
N GLU A 250 0.30 -25.12 7.75
CA GLU A 250 -1.07 -25.15 8.25
C GLU A 250 -1.97 -26.00 7.34
N THR A 251 -3.01 -26.59 7.92
CA THR A 251 -3.93 -27.48 7.19
C THR A 251 -4.57 -26.75 6.01
N GLY A 252 -4.31 -27.22 4.79
CA GLY A 252 -4.80 -26.62 3.55
C GLY A 252 -3.74 -25.84 2.77
N TYR A 253 -2.54 -25.63 3.32
CA TYR A 253 -1.44 -24.93 2.64
C TYR A 253 -0.30 -25.86 2.23
N SER A 254 0.39 -25.49 1.14
CA SER A 254 1.63 -26.14 0.70
C SER A 254 2.81 -25.71 1.57
N ARG A 255 3.93 -26.45 1.47
CA ARG A 255 5.18 -26.10 2.18
C ARG A 255 5.73 -24.79 1.64
N GLY A 256 5.93 -23.83 2.54
CA GLY A 256 6.53 -22.53 2.22
C GLY A 256 8.04 -22.49 2.44
N ILE A 257 8.62 -21.31 2.27
CA ILE A 257 10.03 -21.03 2.54
C ILE A 257 10.29 -20.72 4.02
N GLY A 258 9.25 -20.47 4.82
CA GLY A 258 9.32 -20.13 6.24
C GLY A 258 9.33 -18.63 6.51
N MET A 259 8.87 -18.23 7.70
CA MET A 259 8.70 -16.81 8.08
C MET A 259 10.00 -16.00 7.94
N ARG A 260 11.14 -16.54 8.40
CA ARG A 260 12.45 -15.86 8.29
C ARG A 260 12.80 -15.53 6.84
N ASN A 261 12.64 -16.49 5.93
CA ASN A 261 12.96 -16.31 4.52
C ASN A 261 11.94 -15.41 3.82
N ALA A 262 10.67 -15.46 4.22
CA ALA A 262 9.65 -14.53 3.73
C ALA A 262 9.97 -13.08 4.13
N LEU A 263 10.51 -12.84 5.33
CA LEU A 263 10.99 -11.51 5.75
C LEU A 263 12.20 -11.04 4.92
N PHE A 264 13.11 -11.93 4.53
CA PHE A 264 14.19 -11.60 3.59
C PHE A 264 13.66 -11.23 2.20
N VAL A 265 12.61 -11.91 1.71
CA VAL A 265 11.95 -11.54 0.46
C VAL A 265 11.38 -10.13 0.56
N LEU A 266 10.71 -9.79 1.66
CA LEU A 266 10.20 -8.42 1.88
C LEU A 266 11.33 -7.38 1.94
N ALA A 267 12.45 -7.70 2.59
CA ALA A 267 13.62 -6.83 2.61
C ALA A 267 14.17 -6.59 1.19
N GLY A 268 14.22 -7.64 0.37
CA GLY A 268 14.60 -7.58 -1.04
C GLY A 268 13.63 -6.73 -1.87
N THR A 269 12.32 -6.89 -1.67
CA THR A 269 11.29 -6.06 -2.31
C THR A 269 11.44 -4.58 -1.96
N ASN A 270 11.67 -4.26 -0.68
CA ASN A 270 11.94 -2.88 -0.24
C ASN A 270 13.21 -2.32 -0.87
N PHE A 271 14.26 -3.14 -0.98
CA PHE A 271 15.51 -2.74 -1.62
C PHE A 271 15.35 -2.50 -3.12
N LEU A 272 14.57 -3.32 -3.82
CA LEU A 272 14.21 -3.03 -5.21
C LEU A 272 13.40 -1.72 -5.30
N GLY A 273 12.49 -1.47 -4.36
CA GLY A 273 11.74 -0.22 -4.26
C GLY A 273 12.67 0.99 -4.11
N LEU A 274 13.75 0.85 -3.32
CA LEU A 274 14.81 1.85 -3.20
C LEU A 274 15.47 2.12 -4.56
N LEU A 275 15.87 1.08 -5.29
CA LEU A 275 16.53 1.22 -6.60
C LEU A 275 15.63 1.90 -7.63
N PHE A 276 14.35 1.52 -7.72
CA PHE A 276 13.40 2.17 -8.61
C PHE A 276 13.05 3.59 -8.17
N SER A 277 13.19 3.92 -6.89
CA SER A 277 13.00 5.29 -6.40
C SER A 277 14.06 6.26 -6.96
N LEU A 278 15.23 5.78 -7.38
CA LEU A 278 16.23 6.61 -8.06
C LEU A 278 15.76 7.14 -9.42
N LEU A 279 14.74 6.52 -10.01
CA LEU A 279 14.12 6.94 -11.27
C LEU A 279 12.99 7.97 -11.06
N VAL A 280 12.60 8.22 -9.81
CA VAL A 280 11.55 9.20 -9.48
C VAL A 280 12.14 10.61 -9.53
N PRO A 281 11.54 11.55 -10.27
CA PRO A 281 11.99 12.94 -10.27
C PRO A 281 11.59 13.66 -8.98
N GLU A 282 12.43 14.57 -8.49
CA GLU A 282 12.06 15.49 -7.41
C GLU A 282 11.12 16.60 -7.93
N SER A 283 9.95 16.69 -7.31
CA SER A 283 8.87 17.63 -7.62
C SER A 283 8.89 18.90 -6.76
N LYS A 284 9.65 18.92 -5.66
CA LYS A 284 9.71 20.06 -4.73
C LYS A 284 10.04 21.37 -5.44
N GLY A 285 9.16 22.37 -5.25
CA GLY A 285 9.39 23.76 -5.66
C GLY A 285 9.28 24.02 -7.16
N LYS A 286 8.88 23.03 -7.96
CA LYS A 286 8.68 23.17 -9.40
C LYS A 286 7.20 23.33 -9.73
N SER A 287 6.90 24.15 -10.72
CA SER A 287 5.52 24.26 -11.21
C SER A 287 5.12 22.98 -11.96
N LEU A 288 3.82 22.74 -12.07
CA LEU A 288 3.30 21.57 -12.78
C LEU A 288 3.67 21.62 -14.27
N GLU A 289 3.69 22.82 -14.85
CA GLU A 289 4.05 23.08 -16.25
C GLU A 289 5.55 22.85 -16.50
N GLU A 290 6.39 23.15 -15.51
CA GLU A 290 7.83 22.91 -15.55
C GLU A 290 8.17 21.41 -15.48
N LEU A 291 7.47 20.67 -14.61
CA LEU A 291 7.60 19.22 -14.48
C LEU A 291 7.03 18.47 -15.69
N SER A 292 5.91 18.96 -16.25
CA SER A 292 5.24 18.35 -17.39
C SER A 292 5.90 18.67 -18.74
N LYS A 293 6.78 19.69 -18.79
CA LYS A 293 7.38 20.24 -20.00
C LYS A 293 6.35 20.65 -21.06
N GLU A 294 5.16 21.09 -20.64
CA GLU A 294 4.08 21.48 -21.56
C GLU A 294 4.42 22.71 -22.42
N ASN A 295 5.43 23.51 -22.01
CA ASN A 295 5.89 24.70 -22.74
C ASN A 295 7.09 24.48 -23.69
N VAL A 296 7.58 23.24 -23.86
CA VAL A 296 8.52 22.98 -24.97
C VAL A 296 7.68 22.75 -26.21
N GLY A 297 7.33 23.87 -26.84
CA GLY A 297 6.59 23.93 -28.09
C GLY A 297 7.23 23.08 -29.18
N ASP A 298 6.40 22.79 -30.17
CA ASP A 298 6.72 22.13 -31.44
C ASP A 298 7.70 22.94 -32.32
N ASP A 299 8.39 23.94 -31.77
CA ASP A 299 9.19 24.95 -32.49
C ASP A 299 10.64 24.49 -32.69
N GLY A 300 10.85 23.24 -33.11
CA GLY A 300 12.20 22.69 -33.25
C GLY A 300 12.39 21.62 -34.31
N ILE A 301 11.41 21.40 -35.21
CA ILE A 301 11.61 20.56 -36.40
C ILE A 301 11.29 21.41 -37.64
N GLU A 302 12.09 22.45 -37.86
CA GLU A 302 12.39 22.95 -39.20
C GLU A 302 13.91 22.92 -39.38
N ALA A 303 14.40 21.86 -40.00
CA ALA A 303 15.53 21.81 -40.93
C ALA A 303 15.66 20.38 -41.50
#